data_AF-A0A3S9YCT7-F1
#
_entry.id   AF-A0A3S9YCT7-F1
#
_cell.length_a   1.000
_cell.length_b   1.000
_cell.length_c   1.000
_cell.angle_alpha   90.00
_cell.angle_beta   90.00
_cell.angle_gamma   90.00
#
_symmetry.space_group_name_H-M   'P 1'
#
loop_
_entity.id
_entity.type
_entity.pdbx_description
1 polymer ?
#
loop_
_entity_poly.entity_id
_entity_poly.type
_entity_poly.pdbx_seq_one_letter_code
_entity_poly.pdbx_strand_id
1 'polypeptide(L)'
;MLTRDELPPRTGPWATRFDSEDALVQAEDALRAAALQNHDLAPILTFEAVYGEGRNCLGKATAIAIDPRRPYTPSGEVNYVHADFSTRGLLFGVYRPAAEVEDTAGPENDLDLWNTTVYPYPGGYEEIDPVTVPLADLGLEVPGVDRRFVHFCAGMLGVEAVDDLGMLRETLDLAWPDYQDTIRAGLRHLVANEPLTVEQWFALTYVQFPDQRELRAYLAQVYAYLFDDFEAMPVAPQ
;
A
#
# COMPACT_ATOMS: atom_id res chain seq x y z
N MET A 1 -24.61 -25.21 11.89
CA MET A 1 -24.59 -23.95 11.10
C MET A 1 -24.53 -22.83 12.11
N LEU A 2 -23.33 -22.31 12.37
CA LEU A 2 -23.13 -21.16 13.27
C LEU A 2 -23.07 -19.93 12.37
N THR A 3 -24.01 -19.02 12.63
CA THR A 3 -24.19 -17.74 11.97
C THR A 3 -22.99 -16.84 12.23
N ARG A 4 -22.51 -16.19 11.16
CA ARG A 4 -21.50 -15.12 11.18
C ARG A 4 -22.06 -13.98 12.03
N ASP A 5 -21.72 -13.95 13.31
CA ASP A 5 -21.94 -12.78 14.14
C ASP A 5 -20.88 -11.74 13.77
N GLU A 6 -21.37 -10.56 13.41
CA GLU A 6 -20.65 -9.42 12.85
C GLU A 6 -19.45 -9.02 13.73
N LEU A 7 -18.29 -8.89 13.07
CA LEU A 7 -17.03 -8.50 13.71
C LEU A 7 -17.13 -7.07 14.29
N PRO A 8 -16.43 -6.77 15.41
CA PRO A 8 -16.36 -5.44 16.02
C PRO A 8 -15.80 -4.38 15.03
N PRO A 9 -16.02 -3.08 15.26
CA PRO A 9 -15.79 -2.07 14.23
C PRO A 9 -14.30 -1.96 13.95
N ARG A 10 -14.00 -1.85 12.65
CA ARG A 10 -12.68 -1.90 12.05
C ARG A 10 -11.95 -0.56 12.23
N THR A 11 -11.73 -0.10 13.46
CA THR A 11 -11.08 1.20 13.69
C THR A 11 -9.63 1.00 14.16
N GLY A 12 -8.67 1.29 13.28
CA GLY A 12 -7.24 1.35 13.60
C GLY A 12 -6.38 0.47 12.69
N PRO A 13 -5.09 0.80 12.52
CA PRO A 13 -4.16 -0.01 11.75
C PRO A 13 -4.09 -1.41 12.34
N TRP A 14 -4.14 -2.42 11.47
CA TRP A 14 -4.04 -3.82 11.87
C TRP A 14 -2.56 -4.20 12.02
N ALA A 15 -2.20 -4.87 13.11
CA ALA A 15 -0.95 -5.62 13.12
C ALA A 15 -1.18 -6.88 12.29
N THR A 16 -0.42 -7.03 11.21
CA THR A 16 -0.60 -8.14 10.25
C THR A 16 0.67 -8.95 10.12
N ARG A 17 0.53 -10.22 9.74
CA ARG A 17 1.65 -11.10 9.41
C ARG A 17 1.20 -12.29 8.57
N PHE A 18 2.12 -12.86 7.79
CA PHE A 18 1.95 -14.20 7.24
C PHE A 18 2.08 -15.25 8.34
N ASP A 19 1.31 -16.33 8.22
CA ASP A 19 1.30 -17.43 9.20
C ASP A 19 2.34 -18.52 8.87
N SER A 20 2.90 -18.50 7.65
CA SER A 20 3.98 -19.39 7.23
C SER A 20 4.88 -18.73 6.19
N GLU A 21 6.12 -19.24 6.09
CA GLU A 21 7.07 -18.87 5.03
C GLU A 21 6.51 -19.21 3.65
N ASP A 22 5.91 -20.39 3.47
CA ASP A 22 5.25 -20.77 2.20
C ASP A 22 4.18 -19.77 1.77
N ALA A 23 3.42 -19.20 2.71
CA ALA A 23 2.41 -18.19 2.40
C ALA A 23 3.08 -16.88 1.94
N LEU A 24 4.12 -16.43 2.65
CA LEU A 24 4.89 -15.25 2.27
C LEU A 24 5.51 -15.41 0.88
N VAL A 25 6.21 -16.52 0.62
CA VAL A 25 6.87 -16.81 -0.67
C VAL A 25 5.85 -16.81 -1.81
N GLN A 26 4.70 -17.46 -1.63
CA GLN A 26 3.64 -17.48 -2.63
C GLN A 26 3.08 -16.06 -2.92
N ALA A 27 2.95 -15.21 -1.90
CA ALA A 27 2.56 -13.81 -2.10
C ALA A 27 3.63 -13.00 -2.81
N GLU A 28 4.89 -13.15 -2.39
CA GLU A 28 6.02 -12.45 -2.99
C GLU A 28 6.17 -12.80 -4.47
N ASP A 29 6.10 -14.08 -4.84
CA ASP A 29 6.18 -14.53 -6.23
C ASP A 29 5.04 -13.92 -7.08
N ALA A 30 3.81 -13.94 -6.57
CA ALA A 30 2.65 -13.40 -7.28
C ALA A 30 2.71 -11.87 -7.43
N LEU A 31 3.10 -11.17 -6.37
CA LEU A 31 3.23 -9.71 -6.37
C LEU A 31 4.38 -9.26 -7.28
N ARG A 32 5.53 -9.95 -7.24
CA ARG A 32 6.69 -9.65 -8.09
C ARG A 32 6.36 -9.87 -9.57
N ALA A 33 5.67 -10.97 -9.90
CA ALA A 33 5.18 -11.21 -11.25
C ALA A 33 4.23 -10.10 -11.71
N ALA A 34 3.32 -9.64 -10.83
CA ALA A 34 2.42 -8.54 -11.12
C ALA A 34 3.16 -7.20 -11.30
N ALA A 35 4.21 -6.94 -10.51
CA ALA A 35 5.06 -5.75 -10.65
C ALA A 35 5.70 -5.69 -12.04
N LEU A 36 6.37 -6.76 -12.44
CA LEU A 36 7.03 -6.88 -13.75
C LEU A 36 6.02 -6.78 -14.90
N GLN A 37 4.87 -7.46 -14.78
CA GLN A 37 3.85 -7.47 -15.83
C GLN A 37 3.24 -6.08 -16.07
N ASN A 38 3.03 -5.31 -15.01
CA ASN A 38 2.28 -4.05 -15.06
C ASN A 38 3.17 -2.82 -14.94
N HIS A 39 4.49 -2.99 -14.86
CA HIS A 39 5.45 -1.92 -14.57
C HIS A 39 5.04 -1.13 -13.32
N ASP A 40 4.85 -1.82 -12.21
CA ASP A 40 4.34 -1.25 -10.97
C ASP A 40 5.22 -1.68 -9.79
N LEU A 41 5.89 -0.73 -9.14
CA LEU A 41 6.73 -1.04 -7.98
C LEU A 41 5.93 -1.25 -6.69
N ALA A 42 4.62 -0.99 -6.68
CA ALA A 42 3.79 -1.14 -5.50
C ALA A 42 2.53 -1.99 -5.75
N PRO A 43 2.63 -3.17 -6.41
CA PRO A 43 1.46 -3.92 -6.85
C PRO A 43 0.57 -4.32 -5.66
N ILE A 44 -0.74 -4.30 -5.90
CA ILE A 44 -1.75 -4.73 -4.93
C ILE A 44 -2.60 -5.81 -5.58
N LEU A 45 -2.66 -6.97 -4.94
CA LEU A 45 -3.48 -8.10 -5.37
C LEU A 45 -4.53 -8.42 -4.30
N THR A 46 -5.67 -8.94 -4.72
CA THR A 46 -6.61 -9.51 -3.75
C THR A 46 -6.02 -10.79 -3.16
N PHE A 47 -6.30 -11.05 -1.89
CA PHE A 47 -5.81 -12.24 -1.20
C PHE A 47 -6.25 -13.53 -1.89
N GLU A 48 -7.47 -13.53 -2.43
CA GLU A 48 -8.02 -14.64 -3.21
C GLU A 48 -7.34 -14.83 -4.58
N ALA A 49 -6.83 -13.76 -5.21
CA ALA A 49 -6.10 -13.90 -6.47
C ALA A 49 -4.78 -14.69 -6.30
N VAL A 50 -4.19 -14.65 -5.10
CA VAL A 50 -2.93 -15.35 -4.80
C VAL A 50 -3.17 -16.72 -4.21
N TYR A 51 -4.06 -16.82 -3.21
CA TYR A 51 -4.25 -18.07 -2.46
C TYR A 51 -5.48 -18.88 -2.89
N GLY A 52 -6.33 -18.33 -3.76
CA GLY A 52 -7.61 -18.93 -4.15
C GLY A 52 -8.75 -18.61 -3.19
N GLU A 53 -9.98 -18.83 -3.63
CA GLU A 53 -11.19 -18.40 -2.91
C GLU A 53 -11.46 -19.14 -1.59
N GLY A 54 -12.12 -18.44 -0.67
CA GLY A 54 -12.74 -19.01 0.53
C GLY A 54 -11.76 -19.77 1.44
N ARG A 55 -11.91 -21.11 1.53
CA ARG A 55 -11.11 -21.91 2.47
C ARG A 55 -9.62 -21.95 2.16
N ASN A 56 -9.22 -21.67 0.93
CA ASN A 56 -7.80 -21.69 0.56
C ASN A 56 -7.03 -20.49 1.16
N CYS A 57 -7.73 -19.40 1.50
CA CYS A 57 -7.16 -18.26 2.22
C CYS A 57 -6.93 -18.53 3.71
N LEU A 58 -7.55 -19.56 4.30
CA LEU A 58 -7.49 -19.80 5.74
C LEU A 58 -6.08 -20.20 6.17
N GLY A 59 -5.58 -19.54 7.23
CA GLY A 59 -4.26 -19.83 7.82
C GLY A 59 -3.08 -19.37 6.97
N LYS A 60 -3.28 -18.43 6.05
CA LYS A 60 -2.21 -17.80 5.28
C LYS A 60 -1.66 -16.54 5.95
N ALA A 61 -2.51 -15.80 6.64
CA ALA A 61 -2.15 -14.59 7.37
C ALA A 61 -3.08 -14.38 8.57
N THR A 62 -2.52 -13.72 9.59
CA THR A 62 -3.25 -13.26 10.77
C THR A 62 -3.20 -11.74 10.83
N ALA A 63 -4.34 -11.13 11.16
CA ALA A 63 -4.45 -9.73 11.51
C ALA A 63 -5.03 -9.58 12.91
N ILE A 64 -4.47 -8.67 13.70
CA ILE A 64 -4.83 -8.42 15.10
C ILE A 64 -4.96 -6.92 15.33
N ALA A 65 -6.02 -6.49 15.99
CA ALA A 65 -6.22 -5.12 16.49
C ALA A 65 -6.81 -5.15 17.91
N ILE A 66 -6.91 -3.99 18.56
CA ILE A 66 -7.62 -3.84 19.83
C ILE A 66 -9.08 -3.49 19.54
N ASP A 67 -10.04 -4.10 20.26
CA ASP A 67 -11.45 -3.73 20.13
C ASP A 67 -11.68 -2.28 20.57
N PRO A 68 -12.04 -1.37 19.67
CA PRO A 68 -12.23 0.04 20.04
C PRO A 68 -13.50 0.29 20.85
N ARG A 69 -14.51 -0.59 20.79
CA ARG A 69 -15.75 -0.46 21.58
C ARG A 69 -15.56 -1.03 22.97
N ARG A 70 -14.66 -2.01 23.13
CA ARG A 70 -14.40 -2.70 24.39
C ARG A 70 -12.91 -3.02 24.50
N PRO A 71 -12.02 -2.02 24.68
CA PRO A 71 -10.57 -2.23 24.62
C PRO A 71 -10.03 -3.11 25.74
N TYR A 72 -10.79 -3.26 26.83
CA TYR A 72 -10.47 -4.13 27.94
C TYR A 72 -11.61 -5.10 28.23
N THR A 73 -11.26 -6.32 28.62
CA THR A 73 -12.19 -7.32 29.13
C THR A 73 -12.66 -6.95 30.56
N PRO A 74 -13.72 -7.59 31.09
CA PRO A 74 -14.15 -7.37 32.48
C PRO A 74 -13.07 -7.70 33.53
N SER A 75 -12.06 -8.51 33.19
CA SER A 75 -10.89 -8.81 34.05
C SER A 75 -9.76 -7.77 33.93
N GLY A 76 -9.87 -6.79 33.02
CA GLY A 76 -8.88 -5.73 32.82
C GLY A 76 -7.79 -6.06 31.80
N GLU A 77 -7.88 -7.20 31.09
CA GLU A 77 -6.95 -7.56 30.02
C GLU A 77 -7.30 -6.85 28.71
N VAL A 78 -6.32 -6.62 27.83
CA VAL A 78 -6.58 -6.04 26.50
C VAL A 78 -7.44 -7.00 25.67
N ASN A 79 -8.50 -6.48 25.08
CA ASN A 79 -9.41 -7.25 24.24
C ASN A 79 -8.96 -7.15 22.77
N TYR A 80 -8.30 -8.21 22.28
CA TYR A 80 -7.86 -8.30 20.90
C TYR A 80 -8.95 -8.83 19.98
N VAL A 81 -9.02 -8.28 18.78
CA VAL A 81 -9.91 -8.70 17.71
C VAL A 81 -9.08 -9.15 16.52
N HIS A 82 -9.60 -10.12 15.78
CA HIS A 82 -8.95 -10.69 14.62
C HIS A 82 -9.78 -10.44 13.37
N ALA A 83 -9.11 -10.18 12.25
CA ALA A 83 -9.77 -10.03 10.97
C ALA A 83 -9.57 -11.23 10.06
N ASP A 84 -10.54 -11.40 9.15
CA ASP A 84 -10.56 -12.45 8.14
C ASP A 84 -10.14 -11.87 6.79
N PHE A 85 -9.12 -12.48 6.17
CA PHE A 85 -8.62 -12.11 4.84
C PHE A 85 -9.45 -12.71 3.70
N SER A 86 -10.25 -13.76 3.95
CA SER A 86 -10.89 -14.58 2.91
C SER A 86 -12.02 -13.90 2.14
N THR A 87 -12.36 -12.65 2.44
CA THR A 87 -13.44 -11.93 1.74
C THR A 87 -13.03 -10.60 1.16
N ARG A 88 -12.02 -9.97 1.77
CA ARG A 88 -11.67 -8.56 1.55
C ARG A 88 -10.18 -8.30 1.78
N GLY A 89 -9.40 -9.35 1.96
CA GLY A 89 -7.97 -9.22 2.16
C GLY A 89 -7.26 -8.77 0.89
N LEU A 90 -6.17 -8.07 1.09
CA LEU A 90 -5.25 -7.65 0.05
C LEU A 90 -3.84 -8.11 0.41
N LEU A 91 -3.02 -8.18 -0.62
CA LEU A 91 -1.57 -8.35 -0.52
C LEU A 91 -0.94 -7.14 -1.17
N PHE A 92 -0.05 -6.49 -0.44
CA PHE A 92 0.74 -5.37 -0.92
C PHE A 92 2.17 -5.85 -1.09
N GLY A 93 2.75 -5.52 -2.24
CA GLY A 93 4.18 -5.61 -2.46
C GLY A 93 4.74 -4.22 -2.66
N VAL A 94 5.92 -3.95 -2.09
CA VAL A 94 6.66 -2.72 -2.28
C VAL A 94 8.07 -3.09 -2.70
N TYR A 95 8.42 -2.69 -3.92
CA TYR A 95 9.66 -3.04 -4.57
C TYR A 95 10.45 -1.79 -4.94
N ARG A 96 11.73 -2.01 -5.21
CA ARG A 96 12.61 -1.05 -5.87
C ARG A 96 13.48 -1.78 -6.89
N PRO A 97 13.92 -1.12 -7.98
CA PRO A 97 14.90 -1.71 -8.88
C PRO A 97 16.18 -2.10 -8.12
N ALA A 98 16.79 -3.22 -8.51
CA ALA A 98 18.11 -3.62 -8.05
C ALA A 98 19.16 -2.63 -8.56
N ALA A 99 20.20 -2.36 -7.76
CA ALA A 99 21.24 -1.40 -8.13
C ALA A 99 22.11 -1.90 -9.31
N GLU A 100 22.08 -3.19 -9.59
CA GLU A 100 22.81 -3.84 -10.68
C GLU A 100 22.08 -3.77 -12.03
N VAL A 101 20.87 -3.18 -12.09
CA VAL A 101 20.17 -2.96 -13.36
C VAL A 101 20.99 -2.00 -14.22
N GLU A 102 21.52 -2.50 -15.34
CA GLU A 102 22.40 -1.73 -16.24
C GLU A 102 21.61 -0.87 -17.25
N ASP A 103 20.31 -1.13 -17.44
CA ASP A 103 19.45 -0.46 -18.42
C ASP A 103 18.40 0.44 -17.77
N THR A 104 18.27 1.66 -18.29
CA THR A 104 17.22 2.63 -17.97
C THR A 104 15.83 2.26 -18.50
N ALA A 105 15.69 1.15 -19.25
CA ALA A 105 14.40 0.64 -19.69
C ALA A 105 13.52 0.12 -18.55
N GLY A 106 14.12 -0.18 -17.39
CA GLY A 106 13.45 -0.71 -16.21
C GLY A 106 13.75 -2.18 -15.94
N PRO A 107 13.26 -2.72 -14.80
CA PRO A 107 13.40 -4.15 -14.46
C PRO A 107 12.76 -5.08 -15.51
N GLU A 108 13.44 -6.16 -15.89
CA GLU A 108 12.95 -7.13 -16.88
C GLU A 108 12.63 -8.50 -16.26
N ASN A 109 13.27 -8.83 -15.15
CA ASN A 109 13.15 -10.13 -14.50
C ASN A 109 13.14 -10.02 -12.96
N ASP A 110 12.89 -11.15 -12.31
CA ASP A 110 12.74 -11.21 -10.85
C ASP A 110 13.96 -10.68 -10.09
N LEU A 111 15.18 -10.88 -10.60
CA LEU A 111 16.42 -10.44 -9.92
C LEU A 111 16.61 -8.92 -9.99
N ASP A 112 15.93 -8.26 -10.93
CA ASP A 112 16.01 -6.81 -11.13
C ASP A 112 15.11 -6.04 -10.14
N LEU A 113 14.34 -6.74 -9.31
CA LEU A 113 13.51 -6.16 -8.26
C LEU A 113 13.96 -6.60 -6.88
N TRP A 114 14.23 -5.64 -6.01
CA TRP A 114 14.42 -5.87 -4.58
C TRP A 114 13.14 -5.61 -3.82
N ASN A 115 12.76 -6.58 -3.00
CA ASN A 115 11.65 -6.45 -2.08
C ASN A 115 12.05 -5.51 -0.93
N THR A 116 11.22 -4.50 -0.69
CA THR A 116 11.32 -3.62 0.47
C THR A 116 10.40 -4.15 1.57
N THR A 117 9.12 -4.33 1.25
CA THR A 117 8.15 -4.96 2.15
C THR A 117 7.08 -5.71 1.37
N VAL A 118 6.59 -6.80 1.96
CA VAL A 118 5.39 -7.52 1.52
C VAL A 118 4.53 -7.77 2.75
N TYR A 119 3.27 -7.34 2.69
CA TYR A 119 2.38 -7.46 3.83
C TYR A 119 0.94 -7.75 3.41
N PRO A 120 0.21 -8.56 4.19
CA PRO A 120 -1.20 -8.80 3.98
C PRO A 120 -2.03 -7.76 4.74
N TYR A 121 -3.09 -7.22 4.15
CA TYR A 121 -4.00 -6.33 4.87
C TYR A 121 -5.43 -6.88 4.85
N PRO A 122 -6.11 -7.02 6.01
CA PRO A 122 -7.46 -7.56 6.07
C PRO A 122 -8.53 -6.52 5.66
N GLY A 123 -8.11 -5.26 5.51
CA GLY A 123 -8.94 -4.15 5.09
C GLY A 123 -9.28 -4.26 3.61
N GLY A 124 -10.58 -4.35 3.33
CA GLY A 124 -11.16 -4.19 1.99
C GLY A 124 -12.35 -3.24 2.03
N TYR A 125 -12.11 -2.09 2.64
CA TYR A 125 -12.72 -0.78 2.34
C TYR A 125 -14.14 -0.52 2.86
N GLU A 126 -14.26 0.37 3.83
CA GLU A 126 -15.50 1.11 4.05
C GLU A 126 -15.59 2.33 3.11
N GLU A 127 -14.45 2.86 2.60
CA GLU A 127 -14.42 4.14 1.86
C GLU A 127 -13.67 4.09 0.50
N ILE A 128 -12.45 3.51 0.38
CA ILE A 128 -11.68 3.50 -0.89
C ILE A 128 -10.97 2.16 -1.12
N ASP A 129 -11.23 1.51 -2.26
CA ASP A 129 -10.55 0.30 -2.74
C ASP A 129 -9.42 0.62 -3.74
N PRO A 130 -8.12 0.64 -3.39
CA PRO A 130 -7.03 0.86 -4.33
C PRO A 130 -7.05 -0.02 -5.59
N VAL A 131 -7.57 -1.24 -5.54
CA VAL A 131 -7.61 -2.17 -6.68
C VAL A 131 -8.71 -1.80 -7.67
N THR A 132 -9.87 -1.36 -7.18
CA THR A 132 -11.08 -1.16 -8.02
C THR A 132 -11.60 0.27 -8.09
N VAL A 133 -11.19 1.17 -7.20
CA VAL A 133 -11.67 2.57 -7.13
C VAL A 133 -11.48 3.28 -8.48
N PRO A 134 -12.51 3.89 -9.06
CA PRO A 134 -12.34 4.69 -10.27
C PRO A 134 -11.43 5.91 -10.00
N LEU A 135 -10.48 6.20 -10.88
CA LEU A 135 -9.61 7.38 -10.74
C LEU A 135 -10.41 8.68 -10.70
N ALA A 136 -11.51 8.76 -11.45
CA ALA A 136 -12.40 9.92 -11.46
C ALA A 136 -13.00 10.20 -10.08
N ASP A 137 -13.33 9.17 -9.30
CA ASP A 137 -13.90 9.30 -7.96
C ASP A 137 -12.89 9.89 -6.95
N LEU A 138 -11.60 9.78 -7.27
CA LEU A 138 -10.49 10.35 -6.52
C LEU A 138 -9.99 11.69 -7.11
N GLY A 139 -10.60 12.17 -8.19
CA GLY A 139 -10.11 13.34 -8.93
C GLY A 139 -8.76 13.12 -9.60
N LEU A 140 -8.38 11.86 -9.86
CA LEU A 140 -7.09 11.44 -10.43
C LEU A 140 -7.17 11.07 -11.92
N GLU A 141 -8.33 11.19 -12.56
CA GLU A 141 -8.48 10.99 -14.01
C GLU A 141 -7.91 12.20 -14.77
N VAL A 142 -6.58 12.28 -14.84
CA VAL A 142 -5.83 13.35 -15.50
C VAL A 142 -4.72 12.77 -16.39
N PRO A 143 -4.23 13.52 -17.40
CA PRO A 143 -3.21 13.00 -18.32
C PRO A 143 -1.96 12.50 -17.58
N GLY A 144 -1.52 11.29 -17.93
CA GLY A 144 -0.32 10.67 -17.37
C GLY A 144 -0.53 10.03 -16.00
N VAL A 145 -1.73 10.04 -15.42
CA VAL A 145 -2.03 9.33 -14.17
C VAL A 145 -2.85 8.09 -14.47
N ASP A 146 -2.41 6.94 -13.93
CA ASP A 146 -3.14 5.68 -14.01
C ASP A 146 -3.19 4.97 -12.64
N ARG A 147 -3.69 3.72 -12.63
CA ARG A 147 -3.87 2.90 -11.42
C ARG A 147 -2.59 2.74 -10.59
N ARG A 148 -1.42 2.72 -11.23
CA ARG A 148 -0.12 2.55 -10.57
C ARG A 148 0.17 3.70 -9.61
N PHE A 149 -0.37 4.88 -9.85
CA PHE A 149 -0.25 5.99 -8.92
C PHE A 149 -1.04 5.77 -7.62
N VAL A 150 -2.25 5.18 -7.71
CA VAL A 150 -3.05 4.82 -6.52
C VAL A 150 -2.34 3.73 -5.73
N HIS A 151 -1.78 2.74 -6.42
CA HIS A 151 -0.96 1.68 -5.82
C HIS A 151 0.29 2.24 -5.11
N PHE A 152 1.01 3.16 -5.75
CA PHE A 152 2.13 3.88 -5.13
C PHE A 152 1.71 4.61 -3.85
N CYS A 153 0.57 5.32 -3.87
CA CYS A 153 0.07 5.99 -2.67
C CYS A 153 -0.28 4.99 -1.55
N ALA A 154 -1.01 3.91 -1.87
CA ALA A 154 -1.49 2.95 -0.88
C ALA A 154 -0.39 2.00 -0.35
N GLY A 155 0.58 1.64 -1.19
CA GLY A 155 1.71 0.78 -0.86
C GLY A 155 2.90 1.58 -0.36
N MET A 156 3.62 2.24 -1.26
CA MET A 156 4.90 2.93 -0.95
C MET A 156 4.73 4.09 0.04
N LEU A 157 3.62 4.85 -0.03
CA LEU A 157 3.31 5.91 0.93
C LEU A 157 2.33 5.46 2.04
N GLY A 158 2.07 4.16 2.10
CA GLY A 158 1.25 3.54 3.15
C GLY A 158 2.02 3.39 4.45
N VAL A 159 1.29 3.27 5.57
CA VAL A 159 1.84 3.19 6.93
C VAL A 159 2.92 2.12 7.13
N GLU A 160 2.89 1.05 6.32
CA GLU A 160 3.83 -0.08 6.40
C GLU A 160 5.16 0.16 5.67
N ALA A 161 5.23 1.15 4.76
CA ALA A 161 6.40 1.38 3.90
C ALA A 161 6.82 2.85 3.77
N VAL A 162 6.07 3.79 4.35
CA VAL A 162 6.29 5.23 4.17
C VAL A 162 7.69 5.69 4.65
N ASP A 163 8.25 5.00 5.65
CA ASP A 163 9.60 5.25 6.16
C ASP A 163 10.71 4.71 5.23
N ASP A 164 10.36 3.86 4.27
CA ASP A 164 11.29 3.21 3.33
C ASP A 164 11.43 3.99 2.01
N LEU A 165 10.79 5.15 1.88
CA LEU A 165 10.85 6.01 0.68
C LEU A 165 12.29 6.35 0.27
N GLY A 166 13.21 6.44 1.23
CA GLY A 166 14.63 6.65 0.97
C GLY A 166 15.29 5.51 0.20
N MET A 167 14.88 4.26 0.44
CA MET A 167 15.39 3.10 -0.30
C MET A 167 14.93 3.13 -1.77
N LEU A 168 13.71 3.60 -2.04
CA LEU A 168 13.22 3.78 -3.41
C LEU A 168 14.02 4.85 -4.15
N ARG A 169 14.27 6.00 -3.52
CA ARG A 169 14.95 7.14 -4.18
C ARG A 169 16.29 6.72 -4.80
N GLU A 170 17.05 5.85 -4.13
CA GLU A 170 18.36 5.40 -4.59
C GLU A 170 18.35 4.73 -5.96
N THR A 171 17.23 4.12 -6.36
CA THR A 171 17.13 3.34 -7.60
C THR A 171 15.89 3.66 -8.43
N LEU A 172 15.17 4.75 -8.12
CA LEU A 172 13.94 5.13 -8.84
C LEU A 172 14.20 5.45 -10.31
N ASP A 173 15.37 5.98 -10.64
CA ASP A 173 15.80 6.29 -12.01
C ASP A 173 15.98 5.03 -12.88
N LEU A 174 16.19 3.87 -12.23
CA LEU A 174 16.24 2.55 -12.86
C LEU A 174 14.86 1.89 -13.00
N ALA A 175 13.78 2.53 -12.55
CA ALA A 175 12.43 2.02 -12.76
C ALA A 175 11.97 2.23 -14.20
N TRP A 176 10.89 1.57 -14.63
CA TRP A 176 10.34 1.78 -15.98
C TRP A 176 10.03 3.27 -16.24
N PRO A 177 10.45 3.85 -17.38
CA PRO A 177 10.23 5.27 -17.66
C PRO A 177 8.77 5.70 -17.57
N ASP A 178 7.84 4.85 -18.02
CA ASP A 178 6.41 5.15 -17.97
C ASP A 178 5.85 5.09 -16.55
N TYR A 179 6.39 4.24 -15.67
CA TYR A 179 6.08 4.27 -14.24
C TYR A 179 6.56 5.57 -13.59
N GLN A 180 7.81 5.97 -13.85
CA GLN A 180 8.38 7.22 -13.33
C GLN A 180 7.53 8.43 -13.73
N ASP A 181 7.11 8.50 -15.00
CA ASP A 181 6.25 9.56 -15.51
C ASP A 181 4.87 9.55 -14.83
N THR A 182 4.29 8.38 -14.59
CA THR A 182 3.02 8.23 -13.85
C THR A 182 3.11 8.77 -12.43
N ILE A 183 4.15 8.39 -11.68
CA ILE A 183 4.33 8.86 -10.30
C ILE A 183 4.59 10.36 -10.27
N ARG A 184 5.43 10.87 -11.19
CA ARG A 184 5.73 12.30 -11.33
C ARG A 184 4.47 13.11 -11.63
N ALA A 185 3.64 12.66 -12.58
CA ALA A 185 2.40 13.32 -12.95
C ALA A 185 1.40 13.33 -11.79
N GLY A 186 1.23 12.19 -11.12
CA GLY A 186 0.32 12.04 -9.99
C GLY A 186 0.68 12.93 -8.81
N LEU A 187 1.94 12.93 -8.38
CA LEU A 187 2.40 13.78 -7.28
C LEU A 187 2.25 15.27 -7.60
N ARG A 188 2.61 15.71 -8.82
CA ARG A 188 2.38 17.09 -9.26
C ARG A 188 0.91 17.49 -9.18
N HIS A 189 0.02 16.58 -9.60
CA HIS A 189 -1.41 16.81 -9.56
C HIS A 189 -1.93 16.92 -8.11
N LEU A 190 -1.51 16.03 -7.22
CA LEU A 190 -1.87 16.10 -5.80
C LEU A 190 -1.45 17.42 -5.16
N VAL A 191 -0.22 17.86 -5.43
CA VAL A 191 0.34 19.10 -4.85
C VAL A 191 -0.32 20.36 -5.40
N ALA A 192 -0.70 20.37 -6.67
CA ALA A 192 -1.26 21.55 -7.34
C ALA A 192 -2.77 21.70 -7.12
N ASN A 193 -3.50 20.59 -7.15
CA ASN A 193 -4.97 20.60 -7.23
C ASN A 193 -5.66 20.06 -5.97
N GLU A 194 -4.91 19.43 -5.05
CA GLU A 194 -5.43 18.91 -3.77
C GLU A 194 -6.71 18.05 -3.95
N PRO A 195 -6.74 17.07 -4.88
CA PRO A 195 -7.97 16.36 -5.24
C PRO A 195 -8.45 15.38 -4.15
N LEU A 196 -7.54 14.98 -3.24
CA LEU A 196 -7.83 14.07 -2.13
C LEU A 196 -7.90 14.84 -0.81
N THR A 197 -8.95 14.58 -0.03
CA THR A 197 -9.03 15.06 1.36
C THR A 197 -8.11 14.25 2.28
N VAL A 198 -7.81 14.77 3.48
CA VAL A 198 -7.07 14.01 4.52
C VAL A 198 -7.78 12.71 4.92
N GLU A 199 -9.10 12.67 4.88
CA GLU A 199 -9.90 11.46 5.17
C GLU A 199 -9.70 10.41 4.08
N GLN A 200 -9.78 10.82 2.82
CA GLN A 200 -9.52 9.93 1.68
C GLN A 200 -8.07 9.44 1.66
N TRP A 201 -7.11 10.33 1.99
CA TRP A 201 -5.71 9.96 2.12
C TRP A 201 -5.51 8.92 3.21
N PHE A 202 -6.10 9.12 4.39
CA PHE A 202 -6.03 8.16 5.48
C PHE A 202 -6.72 6.83 5.12
N ALA A 203 -7.87 6.86 4.46
CA ALA A 203 -8.55 5.66 3.99
C ALA A 203 -7.71 4.85 3.00
N LEU A 204 -6.87 5.51 2.21
CA LEU A 204 -5.99 4.88 1.22
C LEU A 204 -4.66 4.38 1.81
N THR A 205 -4.07 5.13 2.74
CA THR A 205 -2.66 4.96 3.18
C THR A 205 -2.50 4.57 4.64
N TYR A 206 -3.55 4.75 5.46
CA TYR A 206 -3.51 4.70 6.92
C TYR A 206 -2.53 5.69 7.59
N VAL A 207 -2.01 6.67 6.85
CA VAL A 207 -1.19 7.76 7.39
C VAL A 207 -2.08 8.97 7.64
N GLN A 208 -2.16 9.42 8.89
CA GLN A 208 -3.06 10.51 9.28
C GLN A 208 -2.34 11.86 9.23
N PHE A 209 -2.98 12.86 8.62
CA PHE A 209 -2.53 14.25 8.65
C PHE A 209 -3.49 15.13 9.46
N PRO A 210 -2.99 16.17 10.17
CA PRO A 210 -3.84 17.08 10.92
C PRO A 210 -4.82 17.87 10.05
N ASP A 211 -4.36 18.31 8.87
CA ASP A 211 -5.15 19.08 7.92
C ASP A 211 -4.60 18.97 6.49
N GLN A 212 -5.35 19.52 5.54
CA GLN A 212 -5.03 19.48 4.10
C GLN A 212 -3.70 20.17 3.77
N ARG A 213 -3.33 21.21 4.53
CA ARG A 213 -2.10 21.98 4.29
C ARG A 213 -0.89 21.13 4.64
N GLU A 214 -0.92 20.42 5.76
CA GLU A 214 0.16 19.51 6.17
C GLU A 214 0.30 18.34 5.18
N LEU A 215 -0.82 17.75 4.73
CA LEU A 215 -0.81 16.71 3.69
C LEU A 215 -0.16 17.23 2.40
N ARG A 216 -0.60 18.39 1.90
CA ARG A 216 -0.01 18.99 0.70
C ARG A 216 1.48 19.30 0.86
N ALA A 217 1.89 19.82 2.01
CA ALA A 217 3.29 20.14 2.28
C ALA A 217 4.16 18.87 2.26
N TYR A 218 3.68 17.79 2.87
CA TYR A 218 4.33 16.48 2.82
C TYR A 218 4.44 15.96 1.39
N LEU A 219 3.35 15.97 0.61
CA LEU A 219 3.36 15.50 -0.78
C LEU A 219 4.28 16.33 -1.69
N ALA A 220 4.38 17.64 -1.44
CA ALA A 220 5.33 18.50 -2.14
C ALA A 220 6.78 18.13 -1.81
N GLN A 221 7.07 17.76 -0.56
CA GLN A 221 8.39 17.27 -0.18
C GLN A 221 8.68 15.90 -0.78
N VAL A 222 7.71 14.99 -0.84
CA VAL A 222 7.85 13.68 -1.54
C VAL A 222 8.18 13.90 -3.00
N TYR A 223 7.42 14.75 -3.69
CA TYR A 223 7.72 15.11 -5.07
C TYR A 223 9.15 15.65 -5.23
N ALA A 224 9.53 16.64 -4.41
CA ALA A 224 10.85 17.25 -4.50
C ALA A 224 11.98 16.27 -4.15
N TYR A 225 11.76 15.37 -3.20
CA TYR A 225 12.72 14.34 -2.78
C TYR A 225 12.99 13.34 -3.89
N LEU A 226 11.95 12.89 -4.59
CA LEU A 226 12.07 11.91 -5.65
C LEU A 226 12.54 12.50 -6.99
N PHE A 227 12.20 13.75 -7.29
CA PHE A 227 12.37 14.30 -8.65
C PHE A 227 13.14 15.62 -8.76
N ASP A 228 13.32 16.36 -7.66
CA ASP A 228 13.98 17.68 -7.67
C ASP A 228 15.21 17.72 -6.73
N ASP A 229 15.83 16.56 -6.48
CA ASP A 229 17.06 16.40 -5.69
C ASP A 229 17.00 16.93 -4.24
N PHE A 230 15.81 17.11 -3.65
CA PHE A 230 15.69 17.56 -2.27
C PHE A 230 16.33 16.56 -1.30
N GLU A 231 17.33 16.96 -0.50
CA GLU A 231 18.19 16.01 0.23
C GLU A 231 17.50 15.29 1.39
N ALA A 232 16.58 15.95 2.10
CA ALA A 232 15.99 15.40 3.32
C ALA A 232 14.79 14.50 3.00
N MET A 233 14.81 13.27 3.51
CA MET A 233 13.67 12.35 3.39
C MET A 233 12.45 12.97 4.09
N PRO A 234 11.31 13.11 3.38
CA PRO A 234 10.06 13.56 3.99
C PRO A 234 9.64 12.58 5.08
N VAL A 235 9.28 13.10 6.25
CA VAL A 235 8.85 12.27 7.38
C VAL A 235 7.33 12.37 7.47
N ALA A 236 6.67 11.22 7.40
CA ALA A 236 5.24 11.15 7.64
C ALA A 236 4.93 11.40 9.14
N PRO A 237 3.74 11.94 9.48
CA PRO A 237 3.31 12.04 10.86
C PRO A 237 3.27 10.66 11.55
N GLN A 238 3.55 10.65 12.86
CA GLN A 238 3.41 9.47 13.73
C GLN A 238 1.97 9.26 14.20
#